data_AF-A0A0F9BCE3-F1
#
_entry.id   AF-A0A0F9BCE3-F1
#
_cell.length_a   1.000
_cell.length_b   1.000
_cell.length_c   1.000
_cell.angle_alpha   90.00
_cell.angle_beta   90.00
_cell.angle_gamma   90.00
#
_symmetry.space_group_name_H-M   'P 1'
#
loop_
_entity.id
_entity.type
_entity.pdbx_description
1 polymer ?
#
loop_
_entity_poly.entity_id
_entity_poly.type
_entity_poly.pdbx_seq_one_letter_code
_entity_poly.pdbx_strand_id
1 'polypeptide(L)'
;IMSACDLTEFDIVCYLSGATNFRYDVAKTRPYKGNRDAKHRPTHEVAIRDYIRGQWETVVTDGIEADDALGIAQCRAEQHSTCIISIDKDLNMIPGLHYDFLHELHYDITEEQGWRLFCLQLLTGDTTDNIPGLEGIGAKKADKILDGLSQDQWMEAVASAYASKSGKRDWFEYMMEQATLLWILRDTNNMGPPVPAELEELGGKFDGTDEISLFD
;
A
#
# COMPACT_ATOMS: atom_id res chain seq x y z
N ILE A 1 -3.40 13.41 -21.21
CA ILE A 1 -4.11 12.22 -20.67
C ILE A 1 -5.03 11.62 -21.72
N MET A 2 -6.29 12.06 -21.91
CA MET A 2 -7.23 11.46 -22.88
C MET A 2 -6.61 11.21 -24.27
N SER A 3 -6.05 12.25 -24.87
CA SER A 3 -5.38 12.11 -26.18
C SER A 3 -4.14 11.19 -26.16
N ALA A 4 -3.40 11.15 -25.05
CA ALA A 4 -2.21 10.30 -24.93
C ALA A 4 -2.56 8.82 -24.73
N CYS A 5 -3.75 8.54 -24.18
CA CYS A 5 -4.22 7.19 -23.90
C CYS A 5 -5.29 6.70 -24.90
N ASP A 6 -5.59 7.49 -25.94
CA ASP A 6 -6.68 7.25 -26.90
C ASP A 6 -8.05 7.03 -26.23
N LEU A 7 -8.35 7.83 -25.20
CA LEU A 7 -9.57 7.75 -24.40
C LEU A 7 -10.51 8.94 -24.67
N THR A 8 -11.79 8.72 -24.41
CA THR A 8 -12.83 9.75 -24.32
C THR A 8 -13.19 10.04 -22.86
N GLU A 9 -14.00 11.08 -22.61
CA GLU A 9 -14.51 11.33 -21.25
C GLU A 9 -15.35 10.19 -20.66
N PHE A 10 -15.91 9.32 -21.51
CA PHE A 10 -16.73 8.18 -21.10
C PHE A 10 -15.90 6.97 -20.65
N ASP A 11 -14.60 6.97 -20.93
CA ASP A 11 -13.68 5.89 -20.55
C ASP A 11 -12.97 6.17 -19.20
N ILE A 12 -13.25 7.33 -18.59
CA ILE A 12 -12.56 7.81 -17.39
C ILE A 12 -13.47 7.70 -16.17
N VAL A 13 -12.99 7.00 -15.15
CA VAL A 13 -13.56 6.99 -13.80
C VAL A 13 -12.57 7.61 -12.83
N CYS A 14 -12.98 8.68 -12.14
CA CYS A 14 -12.21 9.33 -11.10
C CYS A 14 -12.50 8.72 -9.73
N TYR A 15 -11.47 8.51 -8.91
CA TYR A 15 -11.61 8.02 -7.55
C TYR A 15 -11.20 9.11 -6.56
N LEU A 16 -12.08 9.43 -5.61
CA LEU A 16 -11.84 10.45 -4.59
C LEU A 16 -12.06 9.85 -3.20
N SER A 17 -11.09 10.04 -2.29
CA SER A 17 -11.25 9.61 -0.91
C SER A 17 -12.44 10.33 -0.26
N GLY A 18 -13.25 9.58 0.47
CA GLY A 18 -14.33 10.08 1.32
C GLY A 18 -13.85 10.70 2.64
N ALA A 19 -14.78 10.83 3.57
CA ALA A 19 -14.52 11.43 4.88
C ALA A 19 -13.96 10.42 5.92
N THR A 20 -14.15 9.13 5.67
CA THR A 20 -13.88 8.02 6.60
C THR A 20 -12.80 7.11 6.03
N ASN A 21 -12.00 6.49 6.90
CA ASN A 21 -10.97 5.53 6.52
C ASN A 21 -10.68 4.58 7.69
N PHE A 22 -10.74 3.27 7.46
CA PHE A 22 -10.46 2.23 8.45
C PHE A 22 -9.05 2.32 9.06
N ARG A 23 -8.08 2.89 8.33
CA ARG A 23 -6.70 3.09 8.82
C ARG A 23 -6.65 3.91 10.12
N TYR A 24 -7.61 4.80 10.36
CA TYR A 24 -7.69 5.53 11.63
C TYR A 24 -7.99 4.62 12.83
N ASP A 25 -8.76 3.55 12.63
CA ASP A 25 -9.10 2.58 13.69
C ASP A 25 -8.01 1.51 13.88
N VAL A 26 -7.32 1.15 12.80
CA VAL A 26 -6.20 0.20 12.82
C VAL A 26 -4.97 0.78 13.52
N ALA A 27 -4.72 2.08 13.36
CA ALA A 27 -3.54 2.76 13.85
C ALA A 27 -3.51 2.85 15.39
N LYS A 28 -2.64 2.06 16.01
CA LYS A 28 -2.44 1.96 17.47
C LYS A 28 -1.11 2.55 17.89
N THR A 29 -0.06 2.34 17.11
CA THR A 29 1.31 2.76 17.44
C THR A 29 1.51 4.26 17.23
N ARG A 30 1.03 4.80 16.11
CA ARG A 30 1.07 6.23 15.79
C ARG A 30 -0.24 6.65 15.14
N PRO A 31 -0.73 7.88 15.37
CA PRO A 31 -1.91 8.35 14.69
C PRO A 31 -1.66 8.41 13.18
N TYR A 32 -2.43 7.65 12.41
CA TYR A 32 -2.38 7.65 10.95
C TYR A 32 -2.57 9.08 10.42
N LYS A 33 -1.67 9.53 9.54
CA LYS A 33 -1.62 10.91 9.01
C LYS A 33 -1.55 12.01 10.07
N GLY A 34 -1.21 11.69 11.32
CA GLY A 34 -1.21 12.61 12.45
C GLY A 34 -0.12 13.69 12.42
N ASN A 35 0.86 13.56 11.51
CA ASN A 35 1.88 14.57 11.24
C ASN A 35 1.44 15.60 10.18
N ARG A 36 0.30 15.40 9.52
CA ARG A 36 -0.21 16.34 8.52
C ARG A 36 -0.83 17.56 9.19
N ASP A 37 -0.44 18.75 8.74
CA ASP A 37 -1.07 19.98 9.22
C ASP A 37 -2.44 20.16 8.57
N ALA A 38 -3.51 19.96 9.35
CA ALA A 38 -4.88 20.16 8.91
C ALA A 38 -5.16 21.58 8.37
N LYS A 39 -4.34 22.57 8.73
CA LYS A 39 -4.46 23.96 8.24
C LYS A 39 -3.91 24.16 6.83
N HIS A 40 -3.13 23.22 6.30
CA HIS A 40 -2.51 23.29 4.98
C HIS A 40 -3.33 22.58 3.88
N ARG A 41 -4.64 22.42 4.06
CA ARG A 41 -5.49 21.91 2.99
C ARG A 41 -5.51 22.86 1.78
N PRO A 42 -5.56 22.34 0.54
CA PRO A 42 -5.61 23.19 -0.64
C PRO A 42 -6.83 24.12 -0.63
N THR A 43 -6.61 25.42 -0.85
CA THR A 43 -7.64 26.47 -0.84
C THR A 43 -8.85 26.14 -1.72
N HIS A 44 -8.62 25.48 -2.85
CA HIS A 44 -9.64 25.19 -3.85
C HIS A 44 -10.10 23.74 -3.86
N GLU A 45 -9.81 22.96 -2.81
CA GLU A 45 -10.10 21.53 -2.79
C GLU A 45 -11.57 21.21 -3.06
N VAL A 46 -12.50 21.92 -2.42
CA VAL A 46 -13.95 21.72 -2.63
C VAL A 46 -14.33 21.99 -4.08
N ALA A 47 -13.91 23.13 -4.63
CA ALA A 47 -14.23 23.52 -6.00
C ALA A 47 -13.63 22.54 -7.03
N ILE A 48 -12.41 22.03 -6.80
CA ILE A 48 -11.77 21.02 -7.64
C ILE A 48 -12.55 19.70 -7.59
N ARG A 49 -12.95 19.24 -6.41
CA ARG A 49 -13.76 18.01 -6.25
C ARG A 49 -15.13 18.15 -6.90
N ASP A 50 -15.78 19.31 -6.79
CA ASP A 50 -17.07 19.60 -7.43
C ASP A 50 -16.93 19.61 -8.95
N TYR A 51 -15.87 20.22 -9.47
CA TYR A 51 -15.58 20.23 -10.89
C TYR A 51 -15.37 18.81 -11.42
N ILE A 52 -14.53 17.99 -10.78
CA ILE A 52 -14.27 16.60 -11.18
C ILE A 52 -15.59 15.81 -11.28
N ARG A 53 -16.41 15.86 -10.22
CA ARG A 53 -17.71 15.17 -10.16
C ARG A 53 -18.71 15.64 -11.21
N GLY A 54 -18.60 16.89 -11.65
CA GLY A 54 -19.47 17.45 -12.69
C GLY A 54 -19.01 17.16 -14.12
N GLN A 55 -17.77 16.71 -14.31
CA GLN A 55 -17.19 16.47 -15.65
C GLN A 55 -17.01 14.99 -15.97
N TRP A 56 -16.70 14.15 -14.97
CA TRP A 56 -16.39 12.74 -15.18
C TRP A 56 -17.16 11.83 -14.22
N GLU A 57 -17.35 10.57 -14.62
CA GLU A 57 -17.81 9.54 -13.70
C GLU A 57 -16.86 9.50 -12.50
N THR A 58 -17.42 9.58 -11.30
CA THR A 58 -16.62 9.71 -10.09
C THR A 58 -17.15 8.80 -8.98
N VAL A 59 -16.25 7.99 -8.44
CA VAL A 59 -16.46 7.19 -7.24
C VAL A 59 -15.90 7.96 -6.05
N VAL A 60 -16.75 8.26 -5.07
CA VAL A 60 -16.31 8.76 -3.76
C VAL A 60 -16.36 7.61 -2.78
N THR A 61 -15.21 7.28 -2.19
CA THR A 61 -15.10 6.12 -1.30
C THR A 61 -15.76 6.37 0.05
N ASP A 62 -16.10 5.30 0.77
CA ASP A 62 -16.54 5.33 2.17
C ASP A 62 -15.80 4.22 2.92
N GLY A 63 -15.12 4.59 4.01
CA GLY A 63 -14.37 3.67 4.87
C GLY A 63 -13.00 3.24 4.35
N ILE A 64 -12.63 3.55 3.10
CA ILE A 64 -11.34 3.25 2.46
C ILE A 64 -10.83 4.45 1.66
N GLU A 65 -9.58 4.42 1.19
CA GLU A 65 -9.01 5.49 0.36
C GLU A 65 -9.30 5.30 -1.12
N ALA A 66 -9.13 6.36 -1.90
CA ALA A 66 -9.19 6.29 -3.36
C ALA A 66 -8.21 5.24 -3.91
N ASP A 67 -7.03 5.13 -3.31
CA ASP A 67 -5.99 4.19 -3.71
C ASP A 67 -6.45 2.73 -3.55
N ASP A 68 -7.16 2.42 -2.46
CA ASP A 68 -7.78 1.11 -2.24
C ASP A 68 -8.86 0.81 -3.30
N ALA A 69 -9.69 1.80 -3.62
CA ALA A 69 -10.71 1.64 -4.64
C ALA A 69 -10.11 1.45 -6.04
N LEU A 70 -9.01 2.14 -6.36
CA LEU A 70 -8.23 1.92 -7.57
C LEU A 70 -7.65 0.50 -7.60
N GLY A 71 -7.05 0.05 -6.50
CA GLY A 71 -6.52 -1.30 -6.35
C GLY A 71 -7.58 -2.38 -6.56
N ILE A 72 -8.75 -2.22 -5.94
CA ILE A 72 -9.89 -3.14 -6.10
C ILE A 72 -10.40 -3.13 -7.55
N ALA A 73 -10.56 -1.96 -8.16
CA ALA A 73 -11.09 -1.85 -9.51
C ALA A 73 -10.15 -2.51 -10.54
N GLN A 74 -8.85 -2.22 -10.48
CA GLN A 74 -7.88 -2.78 -11.41
C GLN A 74 -7.68 -4.28 -11.22
N CYS A 75 -7.60 -4.79 -9.98
CA CYS A 75 -7.40 -6.21 -9.73
C CYS A 75 -8.65 -7.07 -10.01
N ARG A 76 -9.86 -6.48 -10.04
CA ARG A 76 -11.09 -7.18 -10.44
C ARG A 76 -11.36 -7.16 -11.94
N ALA A 77 -10.78 -6.20 -12.66
CA ALA A 77 -10.97 -6.08 -14.09
C ALA A 77 -10.27 -7.22 -14.83
N GLU A 78 -10.66 -7.44 -16.09
CA GLU A 78 -9.91 -8.35 -16.96
C GLU A 78 -8.48 -7.80 -17.13
N GLN A 79 -7.49 -8.70 -17.16
CA GLN A 79 -6.08 -8.30 -17.22
C GLN A 79 -5.84 -7.34 -18.39
N HIS A 80 -5.22 -6.19 -18.08
CA HIS A 80 -4.91 -5.10 -19.03
C HIS A 80 -6.12 -4.44 -19.71
N SER A 81 -7.33 -4.61 -19.17
CA SER A 81 -8.52 -3.86 -19.61
C SER A 81 -8.65 -2.47 -18.98
N THR A 82 -7.86 -2.20 -17.93
CA THR A 82 -7.80 -0.91 -17.22
C THR A 82 -6.37 -0.38 -17.14
N CYS A 83 -6.23 0.92 -16.88
CA CYS A 83 -4.96 1.58 -16.64
C CYS A 83 -5.12 2.62 -15.53
N ILE A 84 -4.29 2.54 -14.49
CA ILE A 84 -4.22 3.56 -13.42
C ILE A 84 -3.43 4.76 -13.93
N ILE A 85 -4.04 5.96 -13.88
CA ILE A 85 -3.40 7.20 -14.33
C ILE A 85 -3.03 8.03 -13.10
N SER A 86 -1.76 8.05 -12.73
CA SER A 86 -1.28 8.73 -11.52
C SER A 86 0.22 9.03 -11.56
N ILE A 87 0.65 10.02 -10.78
CA ILE A 87 2.07 10.28 -10.49
C ILE A 87 2.50 9.70 -9.14
N ASP A 88 1.54 9.17 -8.38
CA ASP A 88 1.79 8.61 -7.06
C ASP A 88 2.47 7.25 -7.21
N LYS A 89 3.65 7.13 -6.61
CA LYS A 89 4.48 5.92 -6.72
C LYS A 89 4.02 4.82 -5.77
N ASP A 90 3.21 5.13 -4.76
CA ASP A 90 2.68 4.12 -3.86
C ASP A 90 1.67 3.21 -4.59
N LEU A 91 1.01 3.73 -5.64
CA LEU A 91 0.16 2.94 -6.52
C LEU A 91 0.94 1.91 -7.35
N ASN A 92 2.27 2.00 -7.45
CA ASN A 92 3.08 0.93 -8.05
C ASN A 92 3.08 -0.36 -7.23
N MET A 93 2.44 -0.37 -6.06
CA MET A 93 2.10 -1.61 -5.37
C MET A 93 1.04 -2.40 -6.15
N ILE A 94 0.24 -1.74 -7.00
CA ILE A 94 -0.86 -2.33 -7.74
C ILE A 94 -0.37 -2.92 -9.06
N PRO A 95 -0.61 -4.22 -9.34
CA PRO A 95 -0.26 -4.83 -10.60
C PRO A 95 -1.16 -4.32 -11.75
N GLY A 96 -0.67 -4.42 -12.99
CA GLY A 96 -1.36 -4.00 -14.20
C GLY A 96 -0.80 -2.72 -14.83
N LEU A 97 -1.56 -2.14 -15.74
CA LEU A 97 -1.11 -0.98 -16.52
C LEU A 97 -1.20 0.31 -15.70
N HIS A 98 -0.17 1.15 -15.87
CA HIS A 98 -0.09 2.48 -15.28
C HIS A 98 0.34 3.52 -16.31
N TYR A 99 -0.05 4.76 -16.06
CA TYR A 99 0.37 5.93 -16.82
C TYR A 99 0.72 7.10 -15.90
N ASP A 100 2.01 7.44 -15.87
CA ASP A 100 2.51 8.67 -15.26
C ASP A 100 2.33 9.82 -16.24
N PHE A 101 1.32 10.65 -16.00
CA PHE A 101 0.96 11.76 -16.88
C PHE A 101 1.90 12.96 -16.77
N LEU A 102 2.76 13.04 -15.75
CA LEU A 102 3.75 14.10 -15.62
C LEU A 102 4.98 13.80 -16.48
N HIS A 103 5.37 12.52 -16.54
CA HIS A 103 6.52 12.05 -17.32
C HIS A 103 6.12 11.44 -18.67
N GLU A 104 4.82 11.38 -18.98
CA GLU A 104 4.25 10.78 -20.18
C GLU A 104 4.69 9.32 -20.39
N LEU A 105 4.74 8.55 -19.30
CA LEU A 105 5.30 7.19 -19.28
C LEU A 105 4.21 6.15 -19.03
N HIS A 106 4.01 5.25 -20.00
CA HIS A 106 3.25 4.02 -19.83
C HIS A 106 4.15 2.90 -19.33
N TYR A 107 3.68 2.15 -18.35
CA TYR A 107 4.40 1.00 -17.82
C TYR A 107 3.42 -0.04 -17.25
N ASP A 108 3.92 -1.26 -17.08
CA ASP A 108 3.17 -2.39 -16.54
C ASP A 108 3.89 -2.88 -15.28
N ILE A 109 3.14 -3.04 -14.20
CA ILE A 109 3.63 -3.53 -12.92
C ILE A 109 3.22 -4.99 -12.77
N THR A 110 4.19 -5.87 -12.58
CA THR A 110 3.90 -7.27 -12.26
C THR A 110 3.49 -7.44 -10.80
N GLU A 111 2.77 -8.52 -10.49
CA GLU A 111 2.47 -8.93 -9.11
C GLU A 111 3.74 -8.97 -8.24
N GLU A 112 4.82 -9.52 -8.78
CA GLU A 112 6.11 -9.60 -8.11
C GLU A 112 6.66 -8.20 -7.77
N GLN A 113 6.62 -7.26 -8.71
CA GLN A 113 7.11 -5.89 -8.50
C GLN A 113 6.29 -5.15 -7.43
N GLY A 114 4.95 -5.25 -7.51
CA GLY A 114 4.05 -4.66 -6.52
C GLY A 114 4.25 -5.25 -5.13
N TRP A 115 4.37 -6.58 -5.04
CA TRP A 115 4.64 -7.30 -3.80
C TRP A 115 5.99 -6.94 -3.19
N ARG A 116 7.04 -6.79 -4.02
CA ARG A 116 8.35 -6.35 -3.56
C ARG A 116 8.31 -4.94 -2.99
N LEU A 117 7.61 -4.02 -3.67
CA LEU A 117 7.45 -2.65 -3.18
C LEU A 117 6.75 -2.62 -1.83
N PHE A 118 5.69 -3.42 -1.67
CA PHE A 118 5.02 -3.58 -0.38
C PHE A 118 5.97 -4.09 0.71
N CYS A 119 6.73 -5.16 0.46
CA CYS A 119 7.69 -5.70 1.43
C CYS A 119 8.78 -4.68 1.81
N LEU A 120 9.26 -3.89 0.84
CA LEU A 120 10.20 -2.79 1.10
C LEU A 120 9.57 -1.72 2.00
N GLN A 121 8.35 -1.27 1.67
CA GLN A 121 7.64 -0.27 2.48
C GLN A 121 7.34 -0.80 3.88
N LEU A 122 7.00 -2.08 4.03
CA LEU A 122 6.78 -2.68 5.33
C LEU A 122 8.05 -2.63 6.19
N LEU A 123 9.24 -2.74 5.61
CA LEU A 123 10.50 -2.54 6.33
C LEU A 123 10.79 -1.06 6.61
N THR A 124 10.54 -0.16 5.66
CA THR A 124 10.96 1.25 5.77
C THR A 124 9.95 2.18 6.43
N GLY A 125 8.67 1.79 6.46
CA GLY A 125 7.55 2.65 6.77
C GLY A 125 7.21 3.63 5.64
N ASP A 126 6.20 4.46 5.90
CA ASP A 126 5.88 5.67 5.14
C ASP A 126 5.74 6.86 6.09
N THR A 127 6.71 7.77 6.04
CA THR A 127 6.71 8.97 6.88
C THR A 127 5.62 9.97 6.49
N THR A 128 5.14 9.95 5.25
CA THR A 128 4.08 10.86 4.78
C THR A 128 2.76 10.59 5.50
N ASP A 129 2.49 9.31 5.77
CA ASP A 129 1.31 8.85 6.50
C ASP A 129 1.55 8.57 7.98
N ASN A 130 2.72 8.95 8.50
CA ASN A 130 3.15 8.71 9.88
C ASN A 130 3.22 7.22 10.25
N ILE A 131 3.49 6.35 9.27
CA ILE A 131 3.67 4.91 9.43
C ILE A 131 5.17 4.63 9.64
N PRO A 132 5.59 4.21 10.84
CA PRO A 132 7.01 4.10 11.18
C PRO A 132 7.78 2.95 10.50
N GLY A 133 7.12 1.82 10.17
CA GLY A 133 7.82 0.62 9.72
C GLY A 133 8.80 0.06 10.75
N LEU A 134 9.90 -0.55 10.30
CA LEU A 134 10.92 -1.12 11.20
C LEU A 134 12.01 -0.09 11.53
N GLU A 135 12.08 0.34 12.79
CA GLU A 135 12.99 1.39 13.26
C GLU A 135 14.41 1.18 12.74
N GLY A 136 15.06 2.19 12.16
CA GLY A 136 16.47 2.13 11.73
C GLY A 136 16.75 1.25 10.50
N ILE A 137 15.70 0.82 9.79
CA ILE A 137 15.78 0.20 8.46
C ILE A 137 15.31 1.21 7.42
N GLY A 138 16.25 1.81 6.71
CA GLY A 138 15.96 2.65 5.54
C GLY A 138 16.09 1.86 4.23
N ALA A 139 15.77 2.50 3.11
CA ALA A 139 15.71 1.89 1.77
C ALA A 139 16.89 0.95 1.46
N LYS A 140 18.15 1.36 1.71
CA LYS A 140 19.33 0.52 1.43
C LYS A 140 19.39 -0.76 2.26
N LYS A 141 18.96 -0.70 3.53
CA LYS A 141 18.95 -1.88 4.40
C LYS A 141 17.76 -2.78 4.05
N ALA A 142 16.60 -2.20 3.75
CA ALA A 142 15.43 -2.96 3.30
C ALA A 142 15.74 -3.73 2.01
N ASP A 143 16.34 -3.05 1.02
CA ASP A 143 16.75 -3.67 -0.24
C ASP A 143 17.72 -4.83 -0.01
N LYS A 144 18.72 -4.64 0.86
CA LYS A 144 19.66 -5.72 1.24
C LYS A 144 18.98 -6.91 1.93
N ILE A 145 17.91 -6.70 2.70
CA ILE A 145 17.17 -7.79 3.36
C ILE A 145 16.44 -8.65 2.33
N LEU A 146 15.95 -8.05 1.24
CA LEU A 146 15.20 -8.75 0.19
C LEU A 146 16.07 -9.20 -0.99
N ASP A 147 17.30 -8.71 -1.09
CA ASP A 147 18.22 -8.97 -2.19
C ASP A 147 18.54 -10.47 -2.33
N GLY A 148 18.45 -10.99 -3.55
CA GLY A 148 18.69 -12.40 -3.86
C GLY A 148 17.60 -13.38 -3.39
N LEU A 149 16.55 -12.92 -2.70
CA LEU A 149 15.40 -13.74 -2.29
C LEU A 149 14.32 -13.78 -3.36
N SER A 150 13.58 -14.88 -3.44
CA SER A 150 12.40 -15.01 -4.30
C SER A 150 11.14 -14.38 -3.68
N GLN A 151 10.11 -14.17 -4.51
CA GLN A 151 8.86 -13.51 -4.12
C GLN A 151 8.20 -14.13 -2.87
N ASP A 152 8.22 -15.45 -2.78
CA ASP A 152 7.67 -16.26 -1.68
C ASP A 152 8.47 -16.14 -0.37
N GLN A 153 9.75 -15.73 -0.44
CA GLN A 153 10.63 -15.59 0.72
C GLN A 153 10.62 -14.18 1.33
N TRP A 154 10.15 -13.16 0.59
CA TRP A 154 10.26 -11.77 1.07
C TRP A 154 9.49 -11.50 2.34
N MET A 155 8.24 -11.95 2.45
CA MET A 155 7.43 -11.70 3.65
C MET A 155 8.04 -12.38 4.88
N GLU A 156 8.61 -13.57 4.70
CA GLU A 156 9.32 -14.28 5.75
C GLU A 156 10.59 -13.54 6.21
N ALA A 157 11.36 -12.99 5.27
CA ALA A 157 12.52 -12.16 5.57
C ALA A 157 12.11 -10.85 6.30
N VAL A 158 10.99 -10.25 5.92
CA VAL A 158 10.41 -9.10 6.64
C VAL A 158 10.06 -9.50 8.08
N ALA A 159 9.29 -10.57 8.27
CA ALA A 159 8.90 -11.06 9.59
C ALA A 159 10.12 -11.37 10.47
N SER A 160 11.12 -12.05 9.92
CA SER A 160 12.38 -12.35 10.60
C SER A 160 13.13 -11.07 11.04
N ALA A 161 13.14 -10.03 10.21
CA ALA A 161 13.75 -8.75 10.56
C ALA A 161 12.99 -8.03 11.69
N TYR A 162 11.66 -8.06 11.68
CA TYR A 162 10.81 -7.50 12.74
C TYR A 162 11.01 -8.24 14.07
N ALA A 163 10.98 -9.58 14.04
CA ALA A 163 11.19 -10.42 15.22
C ALA A 163 12.58 -10.19 15.85
N SER A 164 13.63 -10.19 15.02
CA SER A 164 15.01 -10.03 15.49
C SER A 164 15.29 -8.66 16.12
N LYS A 165 14.65 -7.61 15.62
CA LYS A 165 14.96 -6.22 16.01
C LYS A 165 14.09 -5.68 17.13
N SER A 166 12.81 -6.05 17.17
CA SER A 166 11.90 -5.48 18.16
C SER A 166 12.24 -5.92 19.58
N GLY A 167 12.83 -7.12 19.76
CA GLY A 167 13.12 -7.71 21.07
C GLY A 167 11.89 -7.86 21.97
N LYS A 168 10.68 -7.78 21.41
CA LYS A 168 9.40 -7.77 22.14
C LYS A 168 8.49 -8.90 21.66
N ARG A 169 7.57 -9.30 22.55
CA ARG A 169 6.53 -10.30 22.28
C ARG A 169 5.49 -9.85 21.26
N ASP A 170 5.32 -8.54 21.06
CA ASP A 170 4.28 -7.94 20.21
C ASP A 170 4.77 -7.61 18.79
N TRP A 171 5.95 -8.12 18.37
CA TRP A 171 6.55 -7.81 17.07
C TRP A 171 5.62 -8.12 15.90
N PHE A 172 4.88 -9.23 16.01
CA PHE A 172 3.97 -9.67 14.97
C PHE A 172 2.75 -8.77 14.90
N GLU A 173 2.14 -8.44 16.04
CA GLU A 173 1.02 -7.48 16.11
C GLU A 173 1.43 -6.12 15.54
N TYR A 174 2.64 -5.65 15.89
CA TYR A 174 3.20 -4.41 15.36
C TYR A 174 3.43 -4.48 13.85
N MET A 175 4.06 -5.55 13.35
CA MET A 175 4.26 -5.77 11.91
C MET A 175 2.93 -5.78 11.17
N MET A 176 1.92 -6.49 11.70
CA MET A 176 0.60 -6.58 11.09
C MET A 176 -0.16 -5.26 11.11
N GLU A 177 0.01 -4.44 12.14
CA GLU A 177 -0.49 -3.07 12.15
C GLU A 177 0.14 -2.27 10.99
N GLN A 178 1.47 -2.27 10.86
CA GLN A 178 2.15 -1.56 9.77
C GLN A 178 1.72 -2.07 8.39
N ALA A 179 1.64 -3.40 8.25
CA ALA A 179 1.24 -4.08 7.02
C ALA A 179 -0.17 -3.68 6.58
N THR A 180 -1.11 -3.63 7.53
CA THR A 180 -2.50 -3.24 7.27
C THR A 180 -2.61 -1.75 6.91
N LEU A 181 -1.82 -0.89 7.54
CA LEU A 181 -1.81 0.56 7.21
C LEU A 181 -1.21 0.84 5.83
N LEU A 182 -0.23 0.07 5.39
CA LEU A 182 0.46 0.27 4.10
C LEU A 182 -0.22 -0.41 2.92
N TRP A 183 -0.91 -1.53 3.14
CA TRP A 183 -1.45 -2.33 2.05
C TRP A 183 -2.57 -1.60 1.31
N ILE A 184 -2.46 -1.55 -0.02
CA ILE A 184 -3.54 -1.12 -0.91
C ILE A 184 -4.44 -2.31 -1.22
N LEU A 185 -5.73 -2.18 -0.93
CA LEU A 185 -6.69 -3.29 -1.06
C LEU A 185 -6.82 -3.80 -2.51
N ARG A 186 -7.06 -5.11 -2.63
CA ARG A 186 -7.27 -5.83 -3.91
C ARG A 186 -8.69 -6.33 -4.10
N ASP A 187 -9.38 -6.54 -2.98
CA ASP A 187 -10.76 -6.97 -2.93
C ASP A 187 -11.45 -6.36 -1.70
N THR A 188 -12.72 -6.67 -1.51
CA THR A 188 -13.55 -6.17 -0.40
C THR A 188 -13.71 -7.16 0.74
N ASN A 189 -13.07 -8.33 0.66
CA ASN A 189 -13.21 -9.41 1.62
C ASN A 189 -12.14 -9.35 2.71
N ASN A 190 -10.96 -8.82 2.38
CA ASN A 190 -9.81 -8.77 3.27
C ASN A 190 -9.33 -7.33 3.50
N MET A 191 -9.24 -6.92 4.76
CA MET A 191 -8.75 -5.60 5.17
C MET A 191 -7.27 -5.70 5.57
N GLY A 192 -6.41 -6.10 4.62
CA GLY A 192 -4.98 -6.29 4.84
C GLY A 192 -4.32 -7.11 3.73
N PRO A 193 -2.97 -7.23 3.77
CA PRO A 193 -2.25 -8.04 2.79
C PRO A 193 -2.49 -9.54 3.01
N PRO A 194 -2.26 -10.38 1.99
CA PRO A 194 -2.16 -11.81 2.21
C PRO A 194 -0.98 -12.12 3.15
N VAL A 195 -1.22 -12.98 4.13
CA VAL A 195 -0.20 -13.44 5.08
C VAL A 195 -0.02 -14.95 4.90
N PRO A 196 1.22 -15.45 4.70
CA PRO A 196 1.50 -16.88 4.74
C PRO A 196 1.02 -17.52 6.04
N ALA A 197 0.38 -18.69 5.94
CA ALA A 197 -0.22 -19.38 7.09
C ALA A 197 0.80 -19.68 8.20
N GLU A 198 2.05 -19.95 7.82
CA GLU A 198 3.16 -20.23 8.71
C GLU A 198 3.48 -19.03 9.61
N LEU A 199 3.37 -17.81 9.09
CA LEU A 199 3.58 -16.58 9.86
C LEU A 199 2.42 -16.32 10.84
N GLU A 200 1.20 -16.68 10.48
CA GLU A 200 0.06 -16.62 11.40
C GLU A 200 0.26 -17.55 12.61
N GLU A 201 0.81 -18.75 12.38
CA GLU A 201 1.15 -19.67 13.47
C GLU A 201 2.30 -19.16 14.36
N LEU A 202 3.32 -18.53 13.76
CA LEU A 202 4.47 -17.97 14.47
C LEU A 202 4.10 -16.79 15.37
N GLY A 203 3.20 -15.93 14.90
CA GLY A 203 2.64 -14.84 15.71
C GLY A 203 2.00 -15.32 17.02
N GLY A 204 1.55 -16.58 17.09
CA GLY A 204 1.01 -17.21 18.29
C GLY A 204 2.03 -17.98 19.16
N LYS A 205 3.26 -18.20 18.69
CA LYS A 205 4.24 -19.13 19.32
C LYS A 205 5.59 -18.52 19.71
N PHE A 206 5.92 -17.29 19.28
CA PHE A 206 7.26 -16.72 19.49
C PHE A 206 7.48 -16.16 20.91
N ASP A 207 8.40 -16.75 21.69
CA ASP A 207 8.73 -16.32 23.06
C ASP A 207 10.03 -15.50 23.19
N GLY A 208 10.72 -15.25 22.07
CA GLY A 208 11.94 -14.44 22.00
C GLY A 208 13.23 -15.18 22.37
N THR A 209 13.20 -16.50 22.58
CA THR A 209 14.40 -17.31 22.85
C THR A 209 14.78 -18.28 21.73
N ASP A 210 13.87 -18.52 20.79
CA ASP A 210 14.14 -19.35 19.62
C ASP A 210 14.76 -18.51 18.50
N GLU A 211 15.94 -18.92 18.01
CA GLU A 211 16.41 -18.46 16.70
C GLU A 211 15.37 -18.87 15.67
N ILE A 212 14.83 -17.88 14.94
CA ILE A 212 13.96 -18.13 13.79
C ILE A 212 14.84 -18.76 12.69
N SER A 213 14.96 -20.09 12.71
CA SER A 213 15.46 -20.86 11.58
C SER A 213 14.26 -21.36 10.80
N LEU A 214 13.83 -20.59 9.81
CA LEU A 214 12.75 -20.97 8.89
C LEU A 214 13.28 -21.57 7.58
N PHE A 215 14.61 -21.62 7.43
CA PHE A 215 15.29 -22.30 6.33
C PHE A 215 16.05 -23.51 6.89
N ASP A 216 15.44 -24.70 6.77
CA ASP A 216 16.15 -25.98 6.75
C ASP A 216 16.58 -26.34 5.32
#